data_AF-A0A9P5ZTD2-F1
#
_entry.id   AF-A0A9P5ZTD2-F1
#
_cell.length_a   1.000
_cell.length_b   1.000
_cell.length_c   1.000
_cell.angle_alpha   90.00
_cell.angle_beta   90.00
_cell.angle_gamma   90.00
#
_symmetry.space_group_name_H-M   'P 1'
#
loop_
_entity.id
_entity.type
_entity.pdbx_description
1 polymer ?
#
loop_
_entity_poly.entity_id
_entity_poly.type
_entity_poly.pdbx_seq_one_letter_code
_entity_poly.pdbx_strand_id
1 'polypeptide(L)'
;MRLLGGTRFTEDIDVLIKPGKVEEMKHIRQKLIEVDPRFANTRVLKLYCQIPDPDVPAPQPEARAHVLIETLATGNLGLPTAPEPTLQFSTQDLPIELPVLHPSVLILTKLKRWTTIFASSRPKSRKKAASDLVDITFLVQWLIQEELCIDFDLYQLSEGKERSVLLDYVRMYWDHLLEGENAEQVTLLVSILRDDDRSEIEAAQLKHGNSAAHARLKASEPPPTD
;
A
#
# COMPACT_ATOMS: atom_id res chain seq x y z
N MET A 1 0.59 18.81 -8.11
CA MET A 1 1.89 18.20 -7.71
C MET A 1 1.82 16.70 -7.96
N ARG A 2 2.86 16.09 -8.57
CA ARG A 2 3.00 14.62 -8.71
C ARG A 2 4.34 14.24 -8.09
N LEU A 3 4.32 13.50 -6.97
CA LEU A 3 5.55 13.14 -6.24
C LEU A 3 6.27 11.98 -6.95
N LEU A 4 5.62 10.83 -7.03
CA LEU A 4 6.15 9.65 -7.75
C LEU A 4 5.81 9.65 -9.25
N GLY A 5 5.18 10.71 -9.78
CA GLY A 5 4.76 10.76 -11.19
C GLY A 5 3.41 10.10 -11.50
N GLY A 6 2.67 9.62 -10.50
CA GLY A 6 1.35 9.01 -10.67
C GLY A 6 0.35 9.92 -11.39
N THR A 7 -0.43 9.35 -12.31
CA THR A 7 -1.42 10.08 -13.12
C THR A 7 -2.82 10.09 -12.52
N ARG A 8 -3.11 9.16 -11.59
CA ARG A 8 -4.40 9.09 -10.88
C ARG A 8 -4.47 10.18 -9.82
N PHE A 9 -5.60 10.87 -9.74
CA PHE A 9 -5.91 11.76 -8.64
C PHE A 9 -6.12 10.98 -7.34
N THR A 10 -5.55 11.47 -6.24
CA THR A 10 -5.75 10.93 -4.89
C THR A 10 -6.58 11.92 -4.10
N GLU A 11 -7.66 11.44 -3.48
CA GLU A 11 -8.63 12.27 -2.75
C GLU A 11 -8.25 12.46 -1.27
N ASP A 12 -7.30 11.67 -0.79
CA ASP A 12 -6.81 11.61 0.59
C ASP A 12 -5.28 11.70 0.68
N ILE A 13 -4.81 12.19 1.83
CA ILE A 13 -3.40 12.22 2.22
C ILE A 13 -3.24 11.35 3.46
N ASP A 14 -2.43 10.29 3.33
CA ASP A 14 -2.01 9.44 4.44
C ASP A 14 -0.69 9.94 5.01
N VAL A 15 -0.67 10.36 6.27
CA VAL A 15 0.55 10.77 6.99
C VAL A 15 0.90 9.69 8.01
N LEU A 16 1.98 8.96 7.75
CA LEU A 16 2.50 7.96 8.68
C LEU A 16 3.29 8.64 9.80
N ILE A 17 2.93 8.36 11.04
CA ILE A 17 3.54 8.98 12.21
C ILE A 17 3.97 7.89 13.18
N LYS A 18 5.24 7.92 13.59
CA LYS A 18 5.71 7.09 14.70
C LYS A 18 4.96 7.51 15.96
N PRO A 19 4.13 6.64 16.56
CA PRO A 19 3.34 7.05 17.69
C PRO A 19 4.26 7.34 18.87
N GLY A 20 4.16 8.54 19.41
CA GLY A 20 4.33 8.77 20.84
C GLY A 20 3.02 8.45 21.56
N LYS A 21 2.52 9.36 22.40
CA LYS A 21 1.18 9.23 23.01
C LYS A 21 0.09 9.67 22.04
N VAL A 22 -1.09 9.05 22.06
CA VAL A 22 -2.29 9.47 21.27
C VAL A 22 -2.59 10.97 21.40
N GLU A 23 -2.28 11.56 22.56
CA GLU A 23 -2.41 12.99 22.82
C GLU A 23 -1.53 13.87 21.93
N GLU A 24 -0.38 13.38 21.46
CA GLU A 24 0.47 14.11 20.52
C GLU A 24 -0.21 14.28 19.17
N MET A 25 -0.98 13.30 18.71
CA MET A 25 -1.72 13.40 17.44
C MET A 25 -2.84 14.43 17.51
N LYS A 26 -3.52 14.50 18.67
CA LYS A 26 -4.49 15.57 18.92
C LYS A 26 -3.80 16.93 18.92
N HIS A 27 -2.64 17.04 19.57
CA HIS A 27 -1.87 18.28 19.65
C HIS A 27 -1.38 18.79 18.29
N ILE A 28 -0.84 17.90 17.44
CA ILE A 28 -0.41 18.27 16.08
C ILE A 28 -1.59 18.82 15.26
N ARG A 29 -2.73 18.12 15.29
CA ARG A 29 -3.92 18.58 14.55
C ARG A 29 -4.45 19.91 15.08
N GLN A 30 -4.46 20.09 16.40
CA GLN A 30 -4.89 21.34 17.02
C GLN A 30 -3.99 22.50 16.58
N LYS A 31 -2.66 22.30 16.57
CA LYS A 31 -1.70 23.29 16.05
C LYS A 31 -1.93 23.62 14.58
N LEU A 32 -2.23 22.63 13.73
CA LEU A 32 -2.50 22.87 12.31
C LEU A 32 -3.73 23.76 12.11
N ILE A 33 -4.79 23.54 12.89
CA ILE A 33 -6.00 24.37 12.86
C ILE A 33 -5.73 25.79 13.36
N GLU A 34 -4.90 25.95 14.39
CA GLU A 34 -4.52 27.25 14.93
C GLU A 34 -3.65 28.06 13.96
N VAL A 35 -2.77 27.39 13.21
CA VAL A 35 -1.86 28.03 12.25
C VAL A 35 -2.59 28.40 10.95
N ASP A 36 -3.53 27.58 10.48
CA ASP A 36 -4.23 27.82 9.23
C ASP A 36 -5.71 27.41 9.30
N PRO A 37 -6.65 28.37 9.14
CA PRO A 37 -8.08 28.14 9.29
C PRO A 37 -8.68 27.25 8.18
N ARG A 38 -7.92 26.93 7.13
CA ARG A 38 -8.33 25.95 6.12
C ARG A 38 -8.37 24.54 6.69
N PHE A 39 -7.65 24.28 7.78
CA PHE A 39 -7.73 23.00 8.47
C PHE A 39 -8.93 22.95 9.40
N ALA A 40 -9.66 21.84 9.37
CA ALA A 40 -10.81 21.61 10.24
C ALA A 40 -10.89 20.17 10.71
N ASN A 41 -11.26 19.98 11.98
CA ASN A 41 -11.66 18.69 12.51
C ASN A 41 -13.16 18.52 12.32
N THR A 42 -13.59 17.47 11.62
CA THR A 42 -15.02 17.15 11.50
C THR A 42 -15.42 15.98 12.40
N ARG A 43 -14.46 15.13 12.82
CA ARG A 43 -14.60 14.03 13.82
C ARG A 43 -13.25 13.75 14.50
N VAL A 44 -13.27 13.09 15.67
CA VAL A 44 -12.11 12.81 16.57
C VAL A 44 -10.84 12.32 15.86
N LEU A 45 -10.96 11.66 14.70
CA LEU A 45 -9.83 11.08 13.95
C LEU A 45 -9.57 11.66 12.55
N LYS A 46 -10.36 12.62 12.06
CA LYS A 46 -10.27 13.09 10.66
C LYS A 46 -10.02 14.59 10.58
N LEU A 47 -8.85 14.93 10.03
CA LEU A 47 -8.47 16.30 9.69
C LEU A 47 -8.80 16.53 8.22
N TYR A 48 -9.37 17.69 7.90
CA TYR A 48 -9.61 18.09 6.52
C TYR A 48 -8.87 19.40 6.24
N CYS A 49 -8.38 19.57 5.01
CA CYS A 49 -7.89 20.85 4.52
C CYS A 49 -8.78 21.32 3.37
N GLN A 50 -9.28 22.55 3.48
CA GLN A 50 -9.98 23.22 2.40
C GLN A 50 -8.97 23.75 1.37
N ILE A 51 -9.10 23.30 0.13
CA ILE A 51 -8.32 23.80 -1.00
C ILE A 51 -9.24 24.40 -2.05
N PRO A 52 -8.76 25.34 -2.89
CA PRO A 52 -9.50 25.76 -4.07
C PRO A 52 -9.86 24.53 -4.91
N ASP A 53 -11.12 24.44 -5.36
CA ASP A 53 -11.53 23.35 -6.24
C ASP A 53 -10.76 23.46 -7.58
N PRO A 54 -9.94 22.45 -7.95
CA PRO A 54 -9.13 22.50 -9.17
C PRO A 54 -9.99 22.46 -10.45
N ASP A 55 -11.22 21.97 -10.37
CA ASP A 55 -12.11 21.79 -11.53
C ASP A 55 -13.05 22.98 -11.75
N VAL A 56 -13.02 23.97 -10.84
CA VAL A 56 -13.85 25.18 -10.93
C VAL A 56 -12.98 26.40 -11.28
N PRO A 57 -13.15 26.99 -12.49
CA PRO A 57 -12.49 28.24 -12.83
C PRO A 57 -12.92 29.36 -11.86
N ALA A 58 -11.95 30.04 -11.24
CA ALA A 58 -12.23 31.22 -10.43
C ALA A 58 -13.03 32.27 -11.24
N PRO A 59 -14.03 32.95 -10.66
CA PRO A 59 -14.11 33.34 -9.25
C PRO A 59 -15.43 32.87 -8.59
N GLN A 60 -15.47 31.66 -8.07
CA GLN A 60 -16.49 31.26 -7.10
C GLN A 60 -15.81 31.01 -5.76
N PRO A 61 -15.85 31.98 -4.81
CA PRO A 61 -15.17 31.89 -3.52
C PRO A 61 -15.61 30.70 -2.64
N GLU A 62 -16.72 30.04 -3.02
CA GLU A 62 -17.40 29.00 -2.26
C GLU A 62 -17.12 27.58 -2.78
N ALA A 63 -16.51 27.42 -3.96
CA ALA A 63 -16.10 26.12 -4.48
C ALA A 63 -14.78 25.69 -3.81
N ARG A 64 -14.88 25.13 -2.61
CA ARG A 64 -13.74 24.57 -1.87
C ARG A 64 -13.85 23.06 -1.84
N ALA A 65 -12.85 22.39 -2.37
CA ALA A 65 -12.69 20.96 -2.19
C ALA A 65 -12.15 20.67 -0.78
N HIS A 66 -12.59 19.55 -0.19
CA HIS A 66 -12.13 19.09 1.11
C HIS A 66 -11.20 17.89 0.91
N VAL A 67 -9.92 18.05 1.22
CA VAL A 67 -8.96 16.95 1.22
C VAL A 67 -8.91 16.33 2.60
N LEU A 68 -9.15 15.03 2.69
CA LEU A 68 -9.00 14.28 3.92
C LEU A 68 -7.52 14.03 4.21
N ILE A 69 -7.08 14.32 5.43
CA ILE A 69 -5.76 14.02 5.93
C ILE A 69 -5.90 13.00 7.05
N GLU A 70 -5.54 11.76 6.76
CA GLU A 70 -5.52 10.68 7.74
C GLU A 70 -4.13 10.59 8.37
N THR A 71 -4.06 10.74 9.70
CA THR A 71 -2.81 10.50 10.44
C THR A 71 -2.81 9.06 10.91
N LEU A 72 -1.90 8.25 10.38
CA LEU A 72 -1.81 6.83 10.64
C LEU A 72 -0.63 6.54 11.56
N ALA A 73 -0.88 5.85 12.67
CA ALA A 73 0.18 5.42 13.56
C ALA A 73 0.95 4.23 12.95
N THR A 74 2.28 4.23 13.07
CA THR A 74 3.09 3.08 12.66
C THR A 74 2.71 1.80 13.42
N GLY A 75 2.94 0.65 12.79
CA GLY A 75 2.61 -0.68 13.32
C GLY A 75 1.11 -1.01 13.32
N ASN A 76 0.24 -0.04 13.02
CA ASN A 76 -1.21 -0.23 12.96
C ASN A 76 -1.70 -0.39 11.52
N LEU A 77 -2.87 -1.00 11.35
CA LEU A 77 -3.52 -1.20 10.04
C LEU A 77 -2.60 -1.87 9.00
N GLY A 78 -1.64 -2.65 9.52
CA GLY A 78 -0.68 -3.36 8.73
C GLY A 78 0.52 -2.56 8.25
N LEU A 79 0.65 -1.27 8.58
CA LEU A 79 1.77 -0.39 8.24
C LEU A 79 3.08 -0.82 8.94
N PRO A 80 4.25 -0.39 8.43
CA PRO A 80 5.53 -0.64 9.09
C PRO A 80 5.55 -0.01 10.49
N THR A 81 6.33 -0.57 11.41
CA THR A 81 6.47 -0.10 12.81
C THR A 81 7.28 1.19 12.94
N ALA A 82 7.97 1.60 11.87
CA ALA A 82 8.61 2.90 11.75
C ALA A 82 8.25 3.58 10.42
N PRO A 83 8.32 4.93 10.36
CA PRO A 83 8.04 5.67 9.14
C PRO A 83 9.22 5.68 8.15
N GLU A 84 10.38 5.16 8.54
CA GLU A 84 11.56 4.99 7.70
C GLU A 84 11.62 3.62 7.01
N PRO A 85 12.34 3.50 5.87
CA PRO A 85 13.05 4.56 5.15
C PRO A 85 12.14 5.47 4.31
N THR A 86 12.58 6.70 4.07
CA THR A 86 11.90 7.70 3.24
C THR A 86 12.79 8.20 2.10
N LEU A 87 12.18 8.57 0.98
CA LEU A 87 12.78 9.37 -0.08
C LEU A 87 12.38 10.83 0.11
N GLN A 88 13.35 11.74 -0.08
CA GLN A 88 13.10 13.17 0.02
C GLN A 88 12.71 13.74 -1.35
N PHE A 89 11.55 14.40 -1.42
CA PHE A 89 11.09 15.07 -2.64
C PHE A 89 11.13 16.58 -2.46
N SER A 90 11.96 17.24 -3.27
CA SER A 90 11.95 18.69 -3.43
C SER A 90 10.96 19.09 -4.52
N THR A 91 10.15 20.12 -4.27
CA THR A 91 9.28 20.73 -5.31
C THR A 91 9.54 22.21 -5.39
N GLN A 92 9.41 22.79 -6.58
CA GLN A 92 9.65 24.23 -6.79
C GLN A 92 8.69 25.11 -5.96
N ASP A 93 7.53 24.56 -5.60
CA ASP A 93 6.45 25.25 -4.89
C ASP A 93 6.54 25.13 -3.36
N LEU A 94 7.44 24.28 -2.83
CA LEU A 94 7.57 24.07 -1.39
C LEU A 94 8.99 24.41 -0.92
N PRO A 95 9.14 25.25 0.12
CA PRO A 95 10.44 25.56 0.70
C PRO A 95 11.02 24.42 1.57
N ILE A 96 10.36 23.26 1.59
CA ILE A 96 10.73 22.10 2.41
C ILE A 96 10.81 20.85 1.53
N GLU A 97 11.73 19.96 1.87
CA GLU A 97 11.75 18.60 1.33
C GLU A 97 10.65 17.77 1.97
N LEU A 98 9.89 17.03 1.16
CA LEU A 98 8.82 16.18 1.63
C LEU A 98 9.32 14.72 1.75
N PRO A 99 9.40 14.16 2.96
CA PRO A 99 9.72 12.75 3.14
C PRO A 99 8.53 11.88 2.75
N VAL A 100 8.73 11.00 1.78
CA VAL A 100 7.74 10.01 1.31
C VAL A 100 8.27 8.62 1.62
N LEU A 101 7.42 7.73 2.14
CA LEU A 101 7.80 6.34 2.42
C LEU A 101 8.43 5.69 1.18
N HIS A 102 9.56 5.00 1.36
CA HIS A 102 10.31 4.43 0.26
C HIS A 102 9.42 3.48 -0.57
N PRO A 103 9.42 3.54 -1.93
CA PRO A 103 8.50 2.77 -2.76
C PRO A 103 8.58 1.25 -2.59
N SER A 104 9.77 0.71 -2.28
CA SER A 104 9.94 -0.71 -1.96
C SER A 104 9.28 -1.15 -0.64
N VAL A 105 8.99 -0.21 0.28
CA VAL A 105 8.15 -0.44 1.47
C VAL A 105 6.68 -0.14 1.15
N LEU A 106 6.41 0.92 0.40
CA LEU A 106 5.05 1.34 0.04
C LEU A 106 4.30 0.24 -0.71
N ILE A 107 4.94 -0.46 -1.65
CA ILE A 107 4.33 -1.57 -2.39
C ILE A 107 3.89 -2.71 -1.45
N LEU A 108 4.68 -3.03 -0.42
CA LEU A 108 4.33 -4.05 0.56
C LEU A 108 3.10 -3.67 1.39
N THR A 109 2.92 -2.38 1.70
CA THR A 109 1.69 -1.90 2.38
C THR A 109 0.44 -2.09 1.52
N LYS A 110 0.56 -1.90 0.20
CA LYS A 110 -0.54 -2.08 -0.77
C LYS A 110 -0.84 -3.56 -0.97
N LEU A 111 0.18 -4.39 -1.18
CA LEU A 111 0.06 -5.84 -1.33
C LEU A 111 -0.63 -6.47 -0.12
N LYS A 112 -0.19 -6.12 1.10
CA LYS A 112 -0.83 -6.57 2.35
C LYS A 112 -2.32 -6.22 2.43
N ARG A 113 -2.66 -4.96 2.08
CA ARG A 113 -4.05 -4.51 2.12
C ARG A 113 -4.87 -5.28 1.09
N TRP A 114 -4.35 -5.37 -0.12
CA TRP A 114 -4.98 -6.08 -1.23
C TRP A 114 -5.24 -7.55 -0.90
N THR A 115 -4.24 -8.30 -0.41
CA THR A 115 -4.40 -9.73 -0.04
C THR A 115 -5.43 -9.96 1.06
N THR A 116 -5.67 -8.96 1.91
CA THR A 116 -6.70 -9.04 2.96
C THR A 116 -8.12 -8.85 2.39
N ILE A 117 -8.28 -8.12 1.28
CA ILE A 117 -9.61 -7.67 0.81
C ILE A 117 -9.98 -8.14 -0.60
N PHE A 118 -9.06 -8.74 -1.37
CA PHE A 118 -9.29 -9.05 -2.79
C PHE A 118 -10.46 -10.02 -3.02
N ALA A 119 -10.64 -10.99 -2.11
CA ALA A 119 -11.75 -11.96 -2.17
C ALA A 119 -13.06 -11.43 -1.54
N SER A 120 -13.10 -10.18 -1.08
CA SER A 120 -14.28 -9.62 -0.39
C SER A 120 -15.43 -9.36 -1.37
N SER A 121 -16.65 -9.76 -0.99
CA SER A 121 -17.88 -9.44 -1.73
C SER A 121 -18.42 -8.04 -1.46
N ARG A 122 -17.89 -7.34 -0.43
CA ARG A 122 -18.40 -6.02 -0.02
C ARG A 122 -18.04 -4.96 -1.06
N PRO A 123 -18.99 -4.12 -1.54
CA PRO A 123 -18.73 -3.16 -2.61
C PRO A 123 -17.56 -2.21 -2.36
N LYS A 124 -17.43 -1.69 -1.14
CA LYS A 124 -16.31 -0.80 -0.75
C LYS A 124 -14.96 -1.52 -0.82
N SER A 125 -14.90 -2.76 -0.33
CA SER A 125 -13.68 -3.58 -0.34
C SER A 125 -13.26 -3.93 -1.77
N ARG A 126 -14.20 -4.28 -2.66
CA ARG A 126 -13.88 -4.54 -4.07
C ARG A 126 -13.32 -3.31 -4.79
N LYS A 127 -13.96 -2.16 -4.62
CA LYS A 127 -13.46 -0.89 -5.18
C LYS A 127 -12.05 -0.58 -4.68
N LYS A 128 -11.81 -0.81 -3.39
CA LYS A 128 -10.49 -0.61 -2.79
C LYS A 128 -9.44 -1.59 -3.32
N ALA A 129 -9.79 -2.87 -3.45
CA ALA A 129 -8.91 -3.89 -4.04
C ALA A 129 -8.52 -3.51 -5.48
N ALA A 130 -9.48 -3.07 -6.30
CA ALA A 130 -9.21 -2.62 -7.66
C ALA A 130 -8.27 -1.38 -7.69
N SER A 131 -8.49 -0.40 -6.80
CA SER A 131 -7.60 0.75 -6.66
C SER A 131 -6.19 0.34 -6.21
N ASP A 132 -6.08 -0.61 -5.28
CA ASP A 132 -4.79 -1.11 -4.81
C ASP A 132 -4.05 -1.86 -5.92
N LEU A 133 -4.73 -2.60 -6.82
CA LEU A 133 -4.11 -3.21 -8.00
C LEU A 133 -3.48 -2.18 -8.94
N VAL A 134 -4.18 -1.07 -9.19
CA VAL A 134 -3.64 0.04 -10.00
C VAL A 134 -2.39 0.63 -9.33
N ASP A 135 -2.43 0.83 -8.01
CA ASP A 135 -1.28 1.33 -7.24
C ASP A 135 -0.10 0.36 -7.28
N ILE A 136 -0.35 -0.95 -7.10
CA ILE A 136 0.69 -1.99 -7.13
C ILE A 136 1.34 -2.02 -8.50
N THR A 137 0.55 -2.06 -9.58
CA THR A 137 1.07 -2.08 -10.96
C THR A 137 1.94 -0.86 -11.24
N PHE A 138 1.48 0.33 -10.82
CA PHE A 138 2.25 1.55 -10.95
C PHE A 138 3.57 1.49 -10.17
N LEU A 139 3.55 1.01 -8.92
CA LEU A 139 4.75 0.89 -8.09
C LEU A 139 5.74 -0.13 -8.64
N VAL A 140 5.28 -1.23 -9.25
CA VAL A 140 6.15 -2.18 -9.94
C VAL A 140 6.90 -1.48 -11.08
N GLN A 141 6.18 -0.78 -11.95
CA GLN A 141 6.79 -0.07 -13.07
C GLN A 141 7.76 1.03 -12.60
N TRP A 142 7.39 1.76 -11.55
CA TRP A 142 8.24 2.80 -10.98
C TRP A 142 9.55 2.21 -10.42
N LEU A 143 9.47 1.09 -9.68
CA LEU A 143 10.66 0.40 -9.15
C LEU A 143 11.59 -0.07 -10.28
N ILE A 144 11.04 -0.59 -11.38
CA ILE A 144 11.84 -0.97 -12.57
C ILE A 144 12.56 0.25 -13.15
N GLN A 145 11.84 1.37 -13.33
CA GLN A 145 12.39 2.59 -13.92
C GLN A 145 13.54 3.18 -13.11
N GLU A 146 13.46 3.06 -11.78
CA GLU A 146 14.49 3.55 -10.85
C GLU A 146 15.55 2.48 -10.52
N GLU A 147 15.51 1.32 -11.18
CA GLU A 147 16.43 0.19 -10.97
C GLU A 147 16.45 -0.31 -9.51
N LEU A 148 15.29 -0.29 -8.85
CA LEU A 148 15.09 -0.70 -7.46
C LEU A 148 14.36 -2.04 -7.35
N CYS A 149 14.66 -2.78 -6.28
CA CYS A 149 13.96 -4.00 -5.90
C CYS A 149 13.03 -3.76 -4.70
N ILE A 150 12.05 -4.65 -4.51
CA ILE A 150 11.38 -4.81 -3.22
C ILE A 150 12.45 -5.22 -2.21
N ASP A 151 12.52 -4.48 -1.11
CA ASP A 151 13.45 -4.76 -0.04
C ASP A 151 12.66 -5.09 1.22
N PHE A 152 12.49 -6.39 1.47
CA PHE A 152 11.73 -6.91 2.58
C PHE A 152 12.35 -6.56 3.94
N ASP A 153 13.67 -6.34 3.97
CA ASP A 153 14.40 -6.07 5.21
C ASP A 153 14.23 -4.60 5.65
N LEU A 154 13.90 -3.71 4.71
CA LEU A 154 13.51 -2.32 5.01
C LEU A 154 12.11 -2.24 5.64
N TYR A 155 11.29 -3.28 5.52
CA TYR A 155 9.96 -3.30 6.11
C TYR A 155 10.01 -3.71 7.58
N GLN A 156 9.92 -2.74 8.47
CA GLN A 156 9.90 -3.02 9.90
C GLN A 156 8.56 -3.63 10.33
N LEU A 157 8.57 -4.93 10.59
CA LEU A 157 7.41 -5.69 11.02
C LEU A 157 7.04 -5.41 12.48
N SER A 158 5.79 -5.70 12.83
CA SER A 158 5.33 -5.74 14.23
C SER A 158 5.92 -6.94 14.96
N GLU A 159 6.05 -6.84 16.28
CA GLU A 159 6.53 -7.93 17.13
C GLU A 159 5.77 -9.24 16.85
N GLY A 160 6.51 -10.35 16.77
CA GLY A 160 5.98 -11.69 16.47
C GLY A 160 5.58 -11.93 15.02
N LYS A 161 5.82 -10.98 14.09
CA LYS A 161 5.70 -11.22 12.65
C LYS A 161 7.05 -11.48 12.02
N GLU A 162 7.06 -12.44 11.11
CA GLU A 162 8.24 -12.84 10.37
C GLU A 162 8.18 -12.33 8.93
N ARG A 163 9.37 -12.18 8.34
CA ARG A 163 9.58 -11.80 6.94
C ARG A 163 8.80 -12.67 5.96
N SER A 164 8.61 -13.95 6.27
CA SER A 164 7.80 -14.91 5.51
C SER A 164 6.39 -14.39 5.20
N VAL A 165 5.78 -13.62 6.11
CA VAL A 165 4.46 -13.02 5.91
C VAL A 165 4.46 -11.99 4.78
N LEU A 166 5.55 -11.25 4.59
CA LEU A 166 5.69 -10.29 3.49
C LEU A 166 5.85 -11.00 2.15
N LEU A 167 6.64 -12.07 2.13
CA LEU A 167 6.79 -12.94 0.96
C LEU A 167 5.46 -13.59 0.58
N ASP A 168 4.66 -14.02 1.56
CA ASP A 168 3.32 -14.54 1.32
C ASP A 168 2.43 -13.52 0.58
N TYR A 169 2.54 -12.22 0.90
CA TYR A 169 1.76 -11.20 0.19
C TYR A 169 2.16 -11.07 -1.29
N VAL A 170 3.47 -11.13 -1.57
CA VAL A 170 3.98 -11.12 -2.95
C VAL A 170 3.59 -12.40 -3.68
N ARG A 171 3.73 -13.57 -3.04
CA ARG A 171 3.32 -14.86 -3.59
C ARG A 171 1.84 -14.86 -3.97
N MET A 172 0.96 -14.43 -3.07
CA MET A 172 -0.48 -14.38 -3.34
C MET A 172 -0.82 -13.48 -4.54
N TYR A 173 -0.12 -12.35 -4.68
CA TYR A 173 -0.29 -11.48 -5.83
C TYR A 173 0.25 -12.12 -7.12
N TRP A 174 1.41 -12.77 -7.06
CA TRP A 174 1.97 -13.55 -8.17
C TRP A 174 0.99 -14.65 -8.62
N ASP A 175 0.50 -15.48 -7.70
CA ASP A 175 -0.47 -16.53 -7.98
C ASP A 175 -1.72 -15.97 -8.67
N HIS A 176 -2.23 -14.83 -8.19
CA HIS A 176 -3.36 -14.15 -8.83
C HIS A 176 -3.06 -13.69 -10.26
N LEU A 177 -1.86 -13.19 -10.54
CA LEU A 177 -1.45 -12.82 -11.90
C LEU A 177 -1.37 -14.06 -12.82
N LEU A 178 -0.89 -15.19 -12.30
CA LEU A 178 -0.86 -16.46 -13.05
C LEU A 178 -2.26 -16.99 -13.35
N GLU A 179 -3.17 -16.97 -12.37
CA GLU A 179 -4.58 -17.35 -12.54
C GLU A 179 -5.29 -16.46 -13.57
N GLY A 180 -4.92 -15.18 -13.64
CA GLY A 180 -5.42 -14.23 -14.63
C GLY A 180 -4.70 -14.26 -15.98
N GLU A 181 -3.83 -15.24 -16.22
CA GLU A 181 -3.02 -15.40 -17.45
C GLU A 181 -2.18 -14.15 -17.80
N ASN A 182 -1.78 -13.37 -16.79
CA ASN A 182 -1.11 -12.09 -16.96
C ASN A 182 0.42 -12.24 -16.90
N ALA A 183 0.98 -13.03 -17.83
CA ALA A 183 2.40 -13.38 -17.87
C ALA A 183 3.35 -12.17 -17.97
N GLU A 184 2.92 -11.10 -18.63
CA GLU A 184 3.68 -9.84 -18.70
C GLU A 184 3.84 -9.23 -17.30
N GLN A 185 2.74 -9.11 -16.55
CA GLN A 185 2.80 -8.55 -15.19
C GLN A 185 3.58 -9.45 -14.22
N VAL A 186 3.52 -10.78 -14.39
CA VAL A 186 4.39 -11.69 -13.64
C VAL A 186 5.85 -11.38 -13.92
N THR A 187 6.23 -11.19 -15.20
CA THR A 187 7.61 -10.88 -15.58
C THR A 187 8.09 -9.57 -14.95
N LEU A 188 7.24 -8.54 -14.96
CA LEU A 188 7.52 -7.25 -14.33
C LEU A 188 7.69 -7.39 -12.80
N LEU A 189 6.77 -8.09 -12.14
CA LEU A 189 6.87 -8.36 -10.70
C LEU A 189 8.15 -9.11 -10.34
N VAL A 190 8.52 -10.13 -11.13
CA VAL A 190 9.74 -10.91 -10.90
C VAL A 190 10.99 -10.06 -11.06
N SER A 191 11.01 -9.11 -12.00
CA SER A 191 12.17 -8.26 -12.26
C SER A 191 12.53 -7.31 -11.11
N ILE A 192 11.61 -7.07 -10.17
CA ILE A 192 11.84 -6.23 -8.99
C ILE A 192 12.07 -7.06 -7.70
N LEU A 193 12.26 -8.37 -7.82
CA LEU A 193 12.61 -9.24 -6.70
C LEU A 193 14.11 -9.58 -6.75
N ARG A 194 14.76 -9.62 -5.60
CA ARG A 194 16.10 -10.20 -5.49
C ARG A 194 16.03 -11.71 -5.77
N ASP A 195 17.12 -12.29 -6.29
CA ASP A 195 17.17 -13.70 -6.67
C ASP A 195 16.82 -14.65 -5.51
N ASP A 196 17.30 -14.35 -4.30
CA ASP A 196 17.02 -15.15 -3.10
C ASP A 196 15.52 -15.12 -2.75
N ASP A 197 14.90 -13.94 -2.82
CA ASP A 197 13.48 -13.73 -2.49
C ASP A 197 12.58 -14.42 -3.50
N ARG A 198 12.94 -14.30 -4.78
CA ARG A 198 12.29 -14.98 -5.88
C ARG A 198 12.35 -16.50 -5.67
N SER A 199 13.54 -17.02 -5.37
CA SER A 199 13.75 -18.46 -5.15
C SER A 199 12.91 -18.97 -3.98
N GLU A 200 12.79 -18.19 -2.91
CA GLU A 200 11.95 -18.53 -1.75
C GLU A 200 10.46 -18.60 -2.11
N ILE A 201 9.96 -17.63 -2.89
CA ILE A 201 8.57 -17.59 -3.35
C ILE A 201 8.27 -18.78 -4.29
N GLU A 202 9.13 -19.04 -5.27
CA GLU A 202 9.00 -20.15 -6.21
C GLU A 202 9.01 -21.51 -5.48
N ALA A 203 9.92 -21.68 -4.52
CA ALA A 203 9.98 -22.90 -3.69
C ALA A 203 8.69 -23.09 -2.87
N ALA A 204 8.07 -22.01 -2.38
CA ALA A 204 6.80 -22.07 -1.68
C ALA A 204 5.64 -22.46 -2.62
N GLN A 205 5.60 -21.93 -3.84
CA GLN A 205 4.60 -22.27 -4.85
C GLN A 205 4.65 -23.75 -5.24
N LEU A 206 5.86 -24.31 -5.43
CA LEU A 206 6.04 -25.73 -5.72
C LEU A 206 5.49 -26.63 -4.61
N LYS A 207 5.71 -26.26 -3.34
CA LYS A 207 5.15 -27.00 -2.19
C LYS A 207 3.62 -26.95 -2.17
N HIS A 208 3.03 -25.79 -2.43
CA HIS A 208 1.57 -25.63 -2.50
C HIS A 208 0.94 -26.37 -3.68
N GLY A 209 1.54 -26.29 -4.88
CA GLY A 209 1.09 -27.00 -6.08
C GLY A 209 1.15 -28.52 -5.90
N ASN A 210 2.23 -29.04 -5.31
CA ASN A 210 2.36 -30.46 -5.01
C ASN A 210 1.36 -30.92 -3.94
N SER A 211 1.06 -30.09 -2.94
CA SER A 211 0.05 -30.40 -1.93
C SER A 211 -1.38 -30.41 -2.50
N ALA A 212 -1.71 -29.49 -3.41
CA ALA A 212 -3.00 -29.45 -4.08
C ALA A 212 -3.19 -30.62 -5.06
N ALA A 213 -2.13 -30.99 -5.80
CA ALA A 213 -2.13 -32.15 -6.67
C ALA A 213 -2.26 -33.47 -5.88
N HIS A 214 -1.57 -33.60 -4.74
CA HIS A 214 -1.67 -34.77 -3.88
C HIS A 214 -3.04 -34.91 -3.21
N ALA A 215 -3.67 -33.79 -2.81
CA ALA A 215 -5.03 -33.78 -2.28
C ALA A 215 -6.08 -34.18 -3.34
N ARG A 216 -5.91 -33.76 -4.60
CA ARG A 216 -6.78 -34.17 -5.72
C ARG A 216 -6.66 -35.66 -6.04
N LEU A 217 -5.45 -36.23 -5.94
CA LEU A 217 -5.24 -37.67 -6.13
C LEU A 217 -5.92 -38.49 -5.03
N LYS A 218 -5.82 -38.09 -3.75
CA LYS A 218 -6.53 -38.77 -2.64
C LYS A 218 -8.04 -38.65 -2.72
N ALA A 219 -8.58 -37.54 -3.21
CA ALA A 219 -10.02 -37.36 -3.41
C ALA A 219 -10.59 -38.18 -4.60
N SER A 220 -9.71 -38.74 -5.44
CA SER A 220 -10.09 -39.62 -6.56
C SER A 220 -10.01 -41.11 -6.23
N GLU A 221 -9.56 -41.47 -5.02
CA GLU A 221 -9.60 -42.86 -4.55
C GLU A 221 -11.05 -43.24 -4.21
N PRO A 222 -11.60 -44.31 -4.80
CA PRO A 222 -12.92 -44.79 -4.44
C PRO A 222 -12.94 -45.19 -2.96
N PRO A 223 -14.06 -44.95 -2.24
CA PRO A 223 -14.15 -45.28 -0.83
C PRO A 223 -13.91 -46.79 -0.63
N PRO A 224 -13.26 -47.19 0.47
CA PRO A 224 -13.01 -48.58 0.75
C PRO A 224 -14.35 -49.33 0.79
N THR A 225 -14.46 -50.36 -0.05
CA THR A 225 -15.57 -51.31 -0.01
C THR A 225 -15.42 -52.17 1.23
N ASP A 226 -16.30 -51.95 2.20
CA ASP A 226 -16.57 -52.87 3.33
C ASP A 226 -17.19 -54.19 2.84
#